data_AF-A0A1F7X6N5-F1
#
_entry.id   AF-A0A1F7X6N5-F1
#
_cell.length_a   1.000
_cell.length_b   1.000
_cell.length_c   1.000
_cell.angle_alpha   90.00
_cell.angle_beta   90.00
_cell.angle_gamma   90.00
#
_symmetry.space_group_name_H-M   'P 1'
#
loop_
_entity.id
_entity.type
_entity.pdbx_description
1 polymer ?
#
loop_
_entity_poly.entity_id
_entity_poly.type
_entity_poly.pdbx_seq_one_letter_code
_entity_poly.pdbx_strand_id
1 'polypeptide(L)' 'MKKLDGQLDEKKEEIADALISIGLGRPVARTLAYLNNGDEATSDALEMETGLRQPEVSIAMRQS' A
#
# COMPACT_ATOMS: atom_id res chain seq x y z
N MET A 1 12.44 16.91 14.13
CA MET A 1 11.83 16.84 12.78
C MET A 1 11.68 15.37 12.41
N LYS A 2 10.66 15.06 11.61
CA LYS A 2 10.22 13.74 11.09
C LYS A 2 9.25 12.97 11.99
N LYS A 3 7.96 13.07 11.67
CA LYS A 3 6.96 12.09 12.13
C LYS A 3 7.35 10.74 11.55
N LEU A 4 7.42 9.75 12.41
CA LEU A 4 7.64 8.34 12.10
C LEU A 4 6.28 7.66 12.27
N ASP A 5 5.38 7.81 11.31
CA ASP A 5 4.11 7.09 11.31
C ASP A 5 3.80 6.77 9.86
N GLY A 6 4.06 5.53 9.46
CA GLY A 6 3.82 5.08 8.10
C GLY A 6 2.33 5.06 7.82
N GLN A 7 1.92 6.02 7.00
CA GLN A 7 0.54 6.22 6.58
C GLN A 7 0.61 6.79 5.17
N LEU A 8 -0.18 6.20 4.28
CA LEU A 8 -0.33 6.73 2.93
C LEU A 8 -0.75 8.20 3.00
N ASP A 9 -0.18 9.02 2.12
CA ASP A 9 -0.66 10.38 1.94
C ASP A 9 -2.10 10.39 1.41
N GLU A 10 -2.78 11.52 1.52
CA GLU A 10 -4.20 11.65 1.14
C GLU A 10 -4.47 11.22 -0.30
N LYS A 11 -3.53 11.48 -1.22
CA LYS A 11 -3.66 11.10 -2.63
C LYS A 11 -3.55 9.58 -2.80
N LYS A 12 -2.62 8.94 -2.10
CA LYS A 12 -2.47 7.49 -2.11
C LYS A 12 -3.65 6.79 -1.44
N GLU A 13 -4.24 7.37 -0.40
CA GLU A 13 -5.49 6.86 0.17
C GLU A 13 -6.65 6.95 -0.84
N GLU A 14 -6.81 8.08 -1.54
CA GLU A 14 -7.84 8.23 -2.58
C GLU A 14 -7.68 7.19 -3.71
N ILE A 15 -6.44 6.94 -4.14
CA ILE A 15 -6.14 5.90 -5.13
C ILE A 15 -6.49 4.51 -4.58
N ALA A 16 -6.10 4.20 -3.33
CA ALA A 16 -6.40 2.91 -2.72
C ALA A 16 -7.91 2.68 -2.62
N ASP A 17 -8.68 3.67 -2.20
CA ASP A 17 -10.13 3.61 -2.10
C ASP A 17 -10.80 3.44 -3.47
N ALA A 18 -10.32 4.16 -4.50
CA ALA A 18 -10.79 3.97 -5.87
C ALA A 18 -10.56 2.53 -6.36
N LEU A 19 -9.37 1.97 -6.12
CA LEU A 19 -9.03 0.59 -6.48
C LEU A 19 -9.89 -0.43 -5.73
N ILE A 20 -10.16 -0.21 -4.44
CA ILE A 20 -11.08 -1.05 -3.66
C ILE A 20 -12.49 -0.97 -4.24
N SER A 21 -12.95 0.23 -4.62
CA SER A 21 -14.31 0.43 -5.15
C SER A 21 -14.57 -0.30 -6.47
N ILE A 22 -13.53 -0.53 -7.28
CA ILE A 22 -13.62 -1.31 -8.53
C ILE A 22 -13.40 -2.82 -8.30
N GLY A 23 -13.26 -3.26 -7.04
CA GLY A 23 -13.24 -4.67 -6.65
C GLY A 23 -11.86 -5.25 -6.35
N LEU A 24 -10.79 -4.44 -6.28
CA LEU A 24 -9.49 -4.95 -5.85
C LEU A 24 -9.50 -5.21 -4.34
N GLY A 25 -8.86 -6.30 -3.94
CA GLY A 25 -8.64 -6.57 -2.52
C GLY A 25 -7.79 -5.49 -1.88
N ARG A 26 -8.16 -5.08 -0.65
CA ARG A 26 -7.46 -4.04 0.13
C ARG A 26 -5.92 -4.17 0.11
N PRO A 27 -5.31 -5.36 0.28
CA PRO A 27 -3.86 -5.49 0.23
C PRO A 27 -3.27 -5.10 -1.12
N VAL A 28 -3.87 -5.54 -2.22
CA VAL A 28 -3.41 -5.23 -3.58
C VAL A 28 -3.62 -3.75 -3.89
N ALA A 29 -4.79 -3.21 -3.54
CA ALA A 29 -5.11 -1.80 -3.76
C ALA A 29 -4.13 -0.85 -3.06
N ARG A 30 -3.84 -1.09 -1.76
CA ARG A 30 -2.91 -0.24 -1.00
C ARG A 30 -1.46 -0.37 -1.48
N THR A 31 -1.05 -1.56 -1.91
CA THR A 31 0.27 -1.78 -2.53
C THR A 31 0.41 -1.04 -3.84
N LEU A 32 -0.59 -1.13 -4.74
CA LEU A 32 -0.56 -0.40 -6.01
C LEU A 32 -0.59 1.12 -5.80
N ALA A 33 -1.38 1.60 -4.84
CA ALA A 33 -1.39 3.02 -4.47
C ALA A 33 -0.03 3.49 -3.94
N TYR A 34 0.65 2.67 -3.15
CA TYR A 34 1.99 2.96 -2.67
C TYR A 34 3.03 3.01 -3.81
N LEU A 35 2.96 2.06 -4.75
CA LEU A 35 3.87 1.87 -5.88
C LEU A 35 3.55 2.75 -7.10
N ASN A 36 2.48 3.55 -7.09
CA ASN A 36 2.00 4.31 -8.25
C ASN A 36 3.05 5.28 -8.85
N ASN A 37 4.12 5.60 -8.11
CA ASN A 37 5.21 6.46 -8.59
C ASN A 37 6.35 5.69 -9.29
N GLY A 38 6.24 4.36 -9.43
CA GLY A 38 7.25 3.51 -10.06
C GLY A 38 8.43 3.15 -9.16
N ASP A 39 8.31 3.38 -7.85
CA ASP A 39 9.35 3.04 -6.87
C ASP A 39 9.32 1.54 -6.53
N GLU A 40 10.48 0.91 -6.39
CA GLU A 40 10.58 -0.44 -5.82
C GLU A 40 10.33 -0.38 -4.29
N ALA A 41 9.66 -1.39 -3.76
CA ALA A 41 9.33 -1.48 -2.33
C ALA A 41 9.83 -2.79 -1.72
N THR A 42 10.40 -2.69 -0.51
CA THR A 42 10.65 -3.87 0.34
C THR A 42 9.41 -4.20 1.15
N SER A 43 9.28 -5.45 1.61
CA SER A 43 8.20 -5.87 2.51
C SER A 43 8.12 -4.99 3.76
N ASP A 44 9.26 -4.65 4.37
CA ASP A 44 9.31 -3.83 5.58
C ASP A 44 8.82 -2.40 5.33
N ALA A 45 9.22 -1.79 4.19
CA ALA A 45 8.74 -0.47 3.80
C ALA A 45 7.24 -0.49 3.54
N LEU A 46 6.74 -1.56 2.92
CA LEU A 46 5.33 -1.72 2.64
C LEU A 46 4.50 -1.84 3.92
N GLU A 47 4.96 -2.61 4.90
CA GLU A 47 4.28 -2.74 6.20
C GLU A 47 4.19 -1.40 6.93
N MET A 48 5.29 -0.66 6.92
CA MET A 48 5.35 0.65 7.54
C MET A 48 4.37 1.60 6.87
N GLU A 49 4.48 1.81 5.57
CA GLU A 49 3.80 2.89 4.85
C GLU A 49 2.33 2.61 4.52
N THR A 50 1.97 1.34 4.31
CA THR A 50 0.60 0.96 3.94
C THR A 50 -0.24 0.54 5.14
N GLY A 51 0.37 0.25 6.29
CA GLY A 51 -0.28 -0.34 7.46
C GLY A 51 -0.78 -1.77 7.23
N LEU A 52 -0.38 -2.41 6.13
CA LEU A 52 -0.55 -3.85 5.92
C LEU A 52 0.41 -4.60 6.84
N ARG A 53 0.01 -5.76 7.35
CA ARG A 53 0.91 -6.65 8.09
C ARG A 53 1.15 -7.94 7.31
N GLN A 54 2.14 -8.75 7.68
CA GLN A 54 2.12 -10.17 7.31
C GLN A 54 0.83 -10.78 7.89
N PRO A 55 -0.06 -11.44 7.12
CA PRO A 55 0.08 -12.07 5.79
C PRO A 55 -0.37 -11.23 4.57
N GLU A 56 -0.94 -10.06 4.77
CA GLU A 56 -1.49 -9.20 3.70
C GLU A 56 -0.42 -8.74 2.72
N VAL A 57 0.77 -8.38 3.23
CA VAL A 57 1.93 -8.01 2.40
C VAL A 57 2.34 -9.16 1.48
N SER A 58 2.35 -10.40 1.98
CA SER A 58 2.67 -11.57 1.16
C SER A 58 1.63 -11.80 0.07
N ILE A 59 0.34 -11.56 0.36
CA ILE A 59 -0.73 -11.65 -0.64
C ILE A 59 -0.51 -10.59 -1.71
N ALA A 60 -0.26 -9.34 -1.31
CA ALA A 60 -0.08 -8.25 -2.25
C ALA A 60 1.13 -8.48 -3.16
N MET A 61 2.30 -8.81 -2.61
CA MET A 61 3.54 -9.07 -3.37
C MET A 61 3.43 -10.24 -4.35
N ARG A 62 2.52 -11.20 -4.10
CA ARG A 62 2.26 -12.33 -5.02
C ARG A 62 1.30 -11.97 -6.15
N GLN A 63 0.50 -10.93 -5.98
CA GLN A 63 -0.59 -10.56 -6.90
C GLN A 63 -0.32 -9.26 -7.67
N SER A 64 0.69 -8.49 -7.26
CA SER A 64 1.16 -7.26 -7.90
C SER A 64 2.25 -7.51 -8.93
#